data_AF-A0A9E1ID85-F1
#
_entry.id   AF-A0A9E1ID85-F1
#
_cell.length_a   1.000
_cell.length_b   1.000
_cell.length_c   1.000
_cell.angle_alpha   90.00
_cell.angle_beta   90.00
_cell.angle_gamma   90.00
#
_symmetry.space_group_name_H-M   'P 1'
#
loop_
_entity.id
_entity.type
_entity.pdbx_description
1 polymer ?
#
loop_
_entity_poly.entity_id
_entity_poly.type
_entity_poly.pdbx_seq_one_letter_code
_entity_poly.pdbx_strand_id
1 'polypeptide(L)'
;AFSHIKQDPIPPPMARKAELADYHASTLVLGAEHEVYYLPTKLVERSFELFNNLYAVTIVANSGHTYLNGPSGDVFRRHVREFFLAGIEQ
;
A
#
# COMPACT_ATOMS: atom_id res chain seq x y z
N ALA A 1 18.76 -16.21 28.35
CA ALA A 1 18.39 -17.17 27.28
C ALA A 1 17.46 -16.44 26.32
N PHE A 2 17.85 -16.25 25.06
CA PHE A 2 16.94 -15.73 24.04
C PHE A 2 15.91 -16.82 23.77
N SER A 3 14.69 -16.62 24.25
CA SER A 3 13.55 -17.47 23.92
C SER A 3 13.43 -17.54 22.40
N HIS A 4 13.44 -18.76 21.86
CA HIS A 4 13.18 -19.03 20.44
C HIS A 4 11.85 -18.39 20.05
N ILE A 5 11.91 -17.28 19.32
CA ILE A 5 10.76 -16.77 18.58
C ILE A 5 10.51 -17.84 17.51
N LYS A 6 9.45 -18.64 17.67
CA LYS A 6 8.92 -19.45 16.56
C LYS A 6 8.53 -18.46 15.48
N GLN A 7 9.30 -18.41 14.40
CA GLN A 7 8.83 -17.77 13.18
C GLN A 7 7.71 -18.65 12.65
N ASP A 8 6.49 -18.11 12.62
CA ASP A 8 5.42 -18.76 11.89
C ASP A 8 5.88 -18.92 10.43
N PRO A 9 5.62 -20.07 9.80
CA PRO A 9 6.05 -20.33 8.44
C PRO A 9 5.52 -19.24 7.52
N ILE A 10 6.39 -18.66 6.71
CA ILE A 10 5.97 -17.69 5.69
C ILE A 10 4.98 -18.42 4.77
N PRO A 11 3.71 -17.97 4.71
CA PRO A 11 2.72 -18.66 3.88
C PRO A 11 3.14 -18.60 2.41
N PRO A 12 2.85 -19.66 1.64
CA PRO A 12 3.20 -19.73 0.22
C PRO A 12 2.54 -18.57 -0.54
N PRO A 13 3.16 -18.09 -1.65
CA PRO A 13 2.71 -16.88 -2.35
C PRO A 13 1.23 -16.85 -2.74
N MET A 14 0.63 -18.00 -3.07
CA MET A 14 -0.80 -18.08 -3.42
C MET A 14 -1.73 -17.93 -2.21
N ALA A 15 -1.32 -18.40 -1.03
CA ALA A 15 -2.09 -18.21 0.20
C ALA A 15 -2.16 -16.72 0.58
N ARG A 16 -1.03 -15.99 0.43
CA ARG A 16 -1.00 -14.53 0.63
C ARG A 16 -1.88 -13.77 -0.38
N LYS A 17 -1.98 -14.25 -1.61
CA LYS A 17 -2.86 -13.62 -2.61
C LYS A 17 -4.34 -13.80 -2.27
N ALA A 18 -4.74 -14.99 -1.81
CA ALA A 18 -6.11 -15.24 -1.38
C ALA A 18 -6.50 -14.32 -0.19
N GLU A 19 -5.62 -14.20 0.80
CA GLU A 19 -5.85 -13.32 1.96
C GLU A 19 -6.03 -11.83 1.59
N LEU A 20 -5.26 -11.32 0.63
CA LEU A 20 -5.39 -9.93 0.16
C LEU A 20 -6.60 -9.73 -0.76
N ALA A 21 -6.99 -10.76 -1.50
CA ALA A 21 -8.17 -10.75 -2.36
C ALA A 21 -9.47 -10.79 -1.53
N ASP A 22 -9.46 -11.46 -0.37
CA ASP A 22 -10.57 -11.56 0.58
C ASP A 22 -10.71 -10.32 1.48
N TYR A 23 -9.86 -9.30 1.30
CA TYR A 23 -9.98 -8.05 2.02
C TYR A 23 -11.22 -7.29 1.55
N HIS A 24 -12.28 -7.31 2.38
CA HIS A 24 -13.56 -6.69 2.07
C HIS A 24 -13.54 -5.15 2.18
N ALA A 25 -12.54 -4.58 2.85
CA ALA A 25 -12.42 -3.12 2.98
C ALA A 25 -11.93 -2.49 1.67
N SER A 26 -12.49 -1.33 1.34
CA SER A 26 -11.95 -0.49 0.27
C SER A 26 -10.49 -0.18 0.56
N THR A 27 -9.63 -0.28 -0.45
CA THR A 27 -8.17 -0.21 -0.28
C THR A 27 -7.58 0.88 -1.16
N LEU A 28 -6.86 1.81 -0.54
CA LEU A 28 -5.99 2.78 -1.24
C LEU A 28 -4.54 2.31 -1.14
N VAL A 29 -3.84 2.24 -2.27
CA VAL A 29 -2.40 1.96 -2.30
C VAL A 29 -1.64 3.19 -2.80
N LEU A 30 -0.65 3.63 -2.01
CA LEU A 30 0.16 4.81 -2.29
C LEU A 30 1.63 4.39 -2.47
N GLY A 31 2.27 4.93 -3.51
CA GLY A 31 3.69 4.73 -3.80
C GLY A 31 4.39 6.05 -4.14
N ALA A 32 5.72 6.01 -4.18
CA ALA A 32 6.57 7.13 -4.57
C ALA A 32 7.34 6.79 -5.85
N GLU A 33 7.43 7.75 -6.77
CA GLU A 33 8.00 7.53 -8.11
C GLU A 33 9.45 7.01 -8.07
N HIS A 34 10.25 7.52 -7.14
CA HIS A 34 11.66 7.20 -6.95
C HIS A 34 11.91 6.39 -5.66
N GLU A 35 10.94 5.57 -5.23
CA GLU A 35 11.12 4.63 -4.11
C GLU A 35 12.14 3.55 -4.46
N VAL A 36 13.15 3.38 -3.60
CA VAL A 36 14.27 2.44 -3.81
C VAL A 36 14.53 1.52 -2.62
N TYR A 37 13.90 1.76 -1.46
CA TYR A 37 14.18 1.04 -0.22
C TYR A 37 13.17 -0.06 0.09
N TYR A 38 11.87 0.20 -0.08
CA TYR A 38 10.83 -0.72 0.41
C TYR A 38 10.01 -1.37 -0.72
N LEU A 39 9.22 -0.57 -1.42
CA LEU A 39 8.33 -1.07 -2.47
C LEU A 39 8.64 -0.34 -3.79
N PRO A 40 9.33 -1.01 -4.74
CA PRO A 40 9.50 -0.46 -6.07
C PRO A 40 8.16 -0.06 -6.69
N THR A 41 8.13 1.08 -7.40
CA THR A 41 6.94 1.63 -8.07
C THR A 41 6.19 0.59 -8.89
N LYS A 42 6.91 -0.27 -9.62
CA LYS A 42 6.33 -1.36 -10.42
C LYS A 42 5.52 -2.38 -9.61
N LEU A 43 5.88 -2.61 -8.35
CA LEU A 43 5.10 -3.49 -7.47
C LEU A 43 3.83 -2.78 -6.98
N VAL A 44 3.93 -1.49 -6.67
CA VAL A 44 2.77 -0.67 -6.29
C VAL A 44 1.76 -0.63 -7.43
N GLU A 45 2.20 -0.41 -8.66
CA GLU A 45 1.35 -0.41 -9.86
C GLU A 45 0.57 -1.71 -10.03
N ARG A 46 1.15 -2.86 -9.66
CA ARG A 46 0.51 -4.18 -9.77
C ARG A 46 -0.43 -4.53 -8.61
N SER A 47 -0.72 -3.59 -7.71
CA SER A 47 -1.62 -3.84 -6.58
C SER A 47 -3.04 -4.22 -7.00
N PHE A 48 -3.48 -3.81 -8.20
CA PHE A 48 -4.76 -4.26 -8.77
C PHE A 48 -4.83 -5.78 -8.99
N GLU A 49 -3.69 -6.47 -9.10
CA GLU A 49 -3.65 -7.93 -9.24
C GLU A 49 -3.85 -8.67 -7.91
N LEU A 50 -3.79 -7.94 -6.79
CA LEU A 50 -3.79 -8.46 -5.42
C LEU A 50 -5.06 -8.12 -4.65
N PHE A 51 -5.62 -6.93 -4.85
CA PHE A 51 -6.80 -6.46 -4.13
C PHE A 51 -8.04 -6.43 -5.03
N ASN A 52 -9.12 -7.05 -4.59
CA ASN A 52 -10.40 -7.02 -5.29
C ASN A 52 -11.19 -5.71 -5.06
N ASN A 53 -10.98 -5.07 -3.91
CA ASN A 53 -11.71 -3.85 -3.50
C ASN A 53 -10.83 -2.61 -3.53
N LEU A 54 -10.09 -2.42 -4.61
CA LEU A 54 -9.14 -1.34 -4.74
C LEU A 54 -9.86 -0.03 -5.11
N TYR A 55 -9.76 0.99 -4.26
CA TYR A 55 -10.23 2.35 -4.54
C TYR A 55 -9.34 3.04 -5.58
N ALA A 56 -8.03 3.05 -5.33
CA ALA A 56 -7.05 3.62 -6.24
C ALA A 56 -5.64 3.09 -5.95
N VAL A 57 -4.81 3.08 -6.99
CA VAL A 57 -3.35 3.06 -6.88
C VAL A 57 -2.86 4.45 -7.25
N THR A 58 -2.03 5.08 -6.41
CA THR A 58 -1.47 6.40 -6.72
C THR A 58 0.03 6.42 -6.50
N ILE A 59 0.77 6.82 -7.54
CA ILE A 59 2.19 7.11 -7.45
C ILE A 59 2.36 8.62 -7.32
N VAL A 60 2.99 9.07 -6.24
CA VAL A 60 3.28 10.49 -6.02
C VAL A 60 4.51 10.85 -6.86
N ALA A 61 4.33 11.74 -7.83
CA ALA A 61 5.39 12.19 -8.73
C ALA A 61 6.48 12.98 -7.99
N ASN A 62 7.70 12.96 -8.53
CA ASN A 62 8.89 13.63 -8.01
C ASN A 62 9.13 13.35 -6.51
N SER A 63 8.83 12.13 -6.07
CA SER A 63 8.91 11.76 -4.67
C SER A 63 9.76 10.51 -4.48
N GLY A 64 10.55 10.48 -3.42
CA GLY A 64 11.34 9.33 -3.00
C GLY A 64 10.89 8.84 -1.64
N HIS A 65 11.67 7.99 -0.99
CA HIS A 65 11.28 7.30 0.24
C HIS A 65 10.73 8.21 1.37
N THR A 66 11.27 9.42 1.51
CA THR A 66 10.82 10.40 2.50
C THR A 66 9.71 11.30 1.96
N TYR A 67 8.83 10.81 1.08
CA TYR A 67 7.77 11.61 0.45
C TYR A 67 6.79 12.23 1.46
N LEU A 68 6.73 11.70 2.68
CA LEU A 68 5.93 12.31 3.77
C LEU A 68 6.53 13.62 4.31
N ASN A 69 7.83 13.85 4.09
CA ASN A 69 8.59 14.98 4.60
C ASN A 69 8.92 15.93 3.43
N GLY A 70 7.95 16.76 3.03
CA GLY A 70 8.11 17.75 1.97
C GLY A 70 6.81 18.00 1.19
N PRO A 71 6.88 18.72 0.05
CA PRO A 71 5.70 19.05 -0.76
C PRO A 71 4.92 17.84 -1.28
N SER A 72 5.59 16.71 -1.50
CA SER A 72 4.95 15.43 -1.83
C SER A 72 4.09 14.87 -0.69
N GLY A 73 4.32 15.30 0.54
CA GLY A 73 3.55 14.90 1.72
C GLY A 73 2.15 15.51 1.72
N ASP A 74 1.99 16.72 1.17
CA ASP A 74 0.67 17.36 1.02
C ASP A 74 -0.17 16.62 -0.01
N VAL A 75 0.46 16.19 -1.12
CA VAL A 75 -0.18 15.36 -2.15
C VAL A 75 -0.64 14.03 -1.54
N PHE A 76 0.21 13.38 -0.74
CA PHE A 76 -0.14 12.16 -0.03
C PHE A 76 -1.33 12.37 0.92
N ARG A 77 -1.28 13.39 1.78
CA ARG A 77 -2.36 13.70 2.74
C ARG A 77 -3.68 13.98 2.04
N ARG A 78 -3.64 14.65 0.87
CA ARG A 78 -4.83 14.90 0.06
C ARG A 78 -5.47 13.58 -0.41
N HIS A 79 -4.69 12.66 -0.98
CA HIS A 79 -5.23 11.36 -1.43
C HIS A 79 -5.80 10.53 -0.29
N VAL A 80 -5.13 10.52 0.87
CA VAL A 80 -5.64 9.86 2.08
C VAL A 80 -6.96 10.49 2.52
N ARG A 81 -7.06 11.82 2.55
CA ARG A 81 -8.28 12.53 2.93
C ARG A 81 -9.44 12.23 1.97
N GLU A 82 -9.19 12.29 0.66
CA GLU A 82 -10.19 11.98 -0.37
C GLU A 82 -10.73 10.56 -0.23
N PHE A 83 -9.85 9.58 0.02
CA PHE A 83 -10.23 8.20 0.28
C PHE A 83 -11.12 8.05 1.51
N PHE A 84 -10.76 8.68 2.64
CA PHE A 84 -11.61 8.62 3.84
C PHE A 84 -12.97 9.28 3.63
N LEU A 85 -13.02 10.44 2.97
CA LEU A 85 -14.29 11.12 2.68
C LEU A 85 -15.20 10.27 1.78
N ALA A 86 -14.64 9.66 0.73
CA ALA A 86 -15.38 8.76 -0.15
C ALA A 86 -15.97 7.54 0.58
N GLY A 87 -15.37 7.10 1.68
CA GLY A 87 -15.89 6.03 2.53
C GLY A 87 -16.96 6.48 3.55
N ILE A 88 -17.02 7.77 3.89
CA ILE A 88 -18.04 8.34 4.80
C ILE A 88 -19.34 8.67 4.04
N GLU A 89 -19.23 8.98 2.75
CA GLU A 89 -20.37 9.31 1.89
C GLU A 89 -21.16 8.08 1.37
N GLN A 90 -20.72 6.86 1.71
CA GLN A 90 -21.36 5.58 1.36
C GLN A 90 -22.26 5.07 2.48
#